data_AF-A0A954HKN5-F1
#
_entry.id   AF-A0A954HKN5-F1
#
_cell.length_a   1.000
_cell.length_b   1.000
_cell.length_c   1.000
_cell.angle_alpha   90.00
_cell.angle_beta   90.00
_cell.angle_gamma   90.00
#
_symmetry.space_group_name_H-M   'P 1'
#
loop_
_entity.id
_entity.type
_entity.pdbx_description
1 polymer ?
#
loop_
_entity_poly.entity_id
_entity_poly.type
_entity_poly.pdbx_seq_one_letter_code
_entity_poly.pdbx_strand_id
1 'polypeptide(L)'
;MKFRQLVIIALLVLPVFVYLAFGVYALWETGWLIWIGWTLPVIWIATWGLSRVWKDTPSSSPTAAASPIEVPGHWTQQDEAGLKIVARHQELVSEVTAEDLIDPHHYLNAALRLAGDLAKHFNRSQEHPVDGVTATEALAAMRLALDDTERWVIANVPGSQLVTIGQWKMLARASKWVEPATKAGWLASSIFNPVNAVNYFISKATLGPVISDVQRELLATVFVRYIRQVGFYLIEMYSGRLKGGADV
;
A
#
# COMPACT_ATOMS: atom_id res chain seq x y z
N MET A 1 0.09 42.71 -6.54
CA MET A 1 -0.85 41.76 -7.20
C MET A 1 -1.86 42.57 -8.00
N LYS A 2 -2.12 42.20 -9.26
CA LYS A 2 -2.87 43.06 -10.20
C LYS A 2 -4.37 43.03 -9.83
N PHE A 3 -5.03 44.19 -9.72
CA PHE A 3 -6.45 44.37 -9.38
C PHE A 3 -7.39 43.35 -10.08
N ARG A 4 -7.08 43.02 -11.34
CA ARG A 4 -7.76 41.99 -12.13
C ARG A 4 -7.79 40.60 -11.47
N GLN A 5 -6.70 40.17 -10.84
CA GLN A 5 -6.64 38.86 -10.16
C GLN A 5 -7.50 38.84 -8.89
N LEU A 6 -7.59 39.97 -8.18
CA LEU A 6 -8.40 40.11 -6.98
C LEU A 6 -9.90 40.06 -7.33
N VAL A 7 -10.29 40.70 -8.44
CA VAL A 7 -11.67 40.64 -8.96
C VAL A 7 -12.04 39.23 -9.42
N ILE A 8 -11.14 38.50 -10.10
CA ILE A 8 -11.42 37.12 -10.55
C ILE A 8 -11.55 36.17 -9.35
N ILE A 9 -10.65 36.29 -8.36
CA ILE A 9 -10.73 35.49 -7.13
C ILE A 9 -12.02 35.83 -6.37
N ALA A 10 -12.36 37.11 -6.24
CA ALA A 10 -13.60 37.53 -5.60
C ALA A 10 -14.82 36.95 -6.32
N LEU A 11 -14.89 37.03 -7.66
CA LEU A 11 -16.03 36.52 -8.43
C LEU A 11 -16.16 34.98 -8.37
N LEU A 12 -15.05 34.27 -8.23
CA LEU A 12 -15.05 32.81 -8.10
C LEU A 12 -15.47 32.35 -6.68
N VAL A 13 -15.06 33.11 -5.68
CA VAL A 13 -15.21 32.73 -4.26
C VAL A 13 -16.53 33.25 -3.67
N LEU A 14 -17.02 34.40 -4.13
CA LEU A 14 -18.27 35.02 -3.67
C LEU A 14 -19.49 34.08 -3.75
N PRO A 15 -19.74 33.34 -4.84
CA PRO A 15 -20.89 32.44 -4.93
C PRO A 15 -20.82 31.33 -3.89
N VAL A 16 -19.63 30.78 -3.65
CA VAL A 16 -19.39 29.73 -2.65
C VAL A 16 -19.71 30.25 -1.25
N PHE A 17 -19.26 31.47 -0.92
CA PHE A 17 -19.55 32.08 0.37
C PHE A 17 -21.02 32.43 0.55
N VAL A 18 -21.71 32.87 -0.51
CA VAL A 18 -23.16 33.12 -0.48
C VAL A 18 -23.90 31.82 -0.20
N TYR A 19 -23.60 30.72 -0.90
CA TYR A 19 -24.20 29.41 -0.62
C TYR A 19 -23.88 28.90 0.78
N LEU A 20 -22.65 29.12 1.26
CA LEU A 20 -22.25 28.74 2.61
C LEU A 20 -23.02 29.53 3.67
N ALA A 21 -23.19 30.84 3.48
CA ALA A 21 -23.97 31.70 4.37
C ALA A 21 -25.45 31.30 4.37
N PHE A 22 -26.05 31.03 3.21
CA PHE A 22 -27.42 30.53 3.11
C PHE A 22 -27.58 29.14 3.73
N GLY A 23 -26.61 28.24 3.53
CA GLY A 23 -26.62 26.92 4.16
C GLY A 23 -26.57 27.00 5.68
N VAL A 24 -25.67 27.83 6.24
CA VAL A 24 -25.58 28.07 7.68
C VAL A 24 -26.85 28.73 8.21
N TYR A 25 -27.41 29.71 7.49
CA TYR A 25 -28.65 30.39 7.89
C TYR A 25 -29.85 29.44 7.88
N ALA A 26 -30.01 28.63 6.83
CA ALA A 26 -31.08 27.62 6.75
C ALA A 26 -30.94 26.54 7.84
N LEU A 27 -29.70 26.13 8.16
CA LEU A 27 -29.39 25.21 9.25
C LEU A 27 -29.68 25.81 10.64
N TRP A 28 -29.56 27.12 10.77
CA TRP A 28 -29.93 27.85 11.99
C TRP A 28 -31.44 27.87 12.16
N GLU A 29 -32.17 28.24 11.11
CA GLU A 29 -33.64 28.36 11.17
C GLU A 29 -34.32 27.01 11.43
N THR A 30 -33.75 25.93 10.89
CA THR A 30 -34.25 24.55 11.12
C THR A 30 -33.84 23.95 12.47
N GLY A 31 -32.97 24.61 13.26
CA GLY A 31 -32.46 24.09 14.53
C GLY A 31 -31.51 22.88 14.40
N TRP A 32 -31.14 22.51 13.17
CA TRP A 32 -30.29 21.36 12.86
C TRP A 32 -28.80 21.63 13.06
N LEU A 33 -28.39 22.88 13.27
CA LEU A 33 -27.00 23.24 13.58
C LEU A 33 -26.44 22.45 14.77
N ILE A 34 -27.26 22.24 15.80
CA ILE A 34 -26.84 21.48 16.99
C ILE A 34 -26.63 20.01 16.61
N TRP A 35 -27.55 19.40 15.87
CA TRP A 35 -27.46 18.00 15.44
C TRP A 35 -26.28 17.73 14.50
N ILE A 36 -26.05 18.62 13.52
CA ILE A 36 -24.87 18.53 12.64
C ILE A 36 -23.58 18.80 13.42
N GLY A 37 -23.60 19.74 14.36
CA GLY A 37 -22.50 19.98 15.30
C GLY A 37 -22.11 18.74 16.10
N TRP A 38 -23.07 17.84 16.37
CA TRP A 38 -22.81 16.56 17.03
C TRP A 38 -22.34 15.45 16.08
N THR A 39 -22.55 15.53 14.77
CA THR A 39 -22.13 14.46 13.85
C THR A 39 -20.62 14.27 13.84
N LEU A 40 -19.86 15.36 13.80
CA LEU A 40 -18.40 15.33 13.82
C LEU A 40 -17.84 14.69 15.10
N PRO A 41 -18.20 15.13 16.32
CA PRO A 41 -17.74 14.50 17.55
C PRO A 41 -18.27 13.08 17.73
N VAL A 42 -19.49 12.75 17.30
CA VAL A 42 -20.01 11.37 17.35
C VAL A 42 -19.19 10.45 16.44
N ILE A 43 -18.88 10.87 15.21
CA ILE A 43 -18.02 10.10 14.29
C ILE A 43 -16.61 9.97 14.88
N TRP A 44 -16.06 11.03 15.47
CA TRP A 44 -14.74 10.98 16.13
C TRP A 44 -14.72 10.03 17.33
N ILE A 45 -15.74 10.09 18.20
CA ILE A 45 -15.88 9.21 19.36
C ILE A 45 -16.08 7.76 18.90
N ALA A 46 -16.91 7.54 17.89
CA ALA A 46 -17.10 6.21 17.28
C ALA A 46 -15.79 5.69 16.68
N THR A 47 -15.04 6.52 15.95
CA THR A 47 -13.74 6.15 15.37
C THR A 47 -12.72 5.84 16.46
N TRP A 48 -12.65 6.64 17.52
CA TRP A 48 -11.75 6.43 18.66
C TRP A 48 -12.14 5.20 19.49
N GLY A 49 -13.43 4.98 19.68
CA GLY A 49 -13.95 3.76 20.32
C GLY A 49 -13.63 2.53 19.49
N LEU A 50 -13.82 2.61 18.17
CA LEU A 50 -13.50 1.55 17.24
C LEU A 50 -12.00 1.27 17.21
N SER A 51 -11.13 2.29 17.24
CA SER A 51 -9.67 2.11 17.31
C SER A 51 -9.19 1.55 18.65
N ARG A 52 -9.99 1.63 19.72
CA ARG A 52 -9.69 1.02 21.03
C ARG A 52 -10.17 -0.43 21.13
N VAL A 53 -11.28 -0.74 20.47
CA VAL A 53 -11.90 -2.07 20.45
C VAL A 53 -11.24 -2.96 19.39
N TRP A 54 -10.91 -2.38 18.23
CA TRP A 54 -9.94 -2.95 17.30
C TRP A 54 -8.55 -2.65 17.83
N LYS A 55 -8.14 -3.45 18.83
CA LYS A 55 -6.72 -3.62 19.11
C LYS A 55 -6.06 -4.01 17.80
N ASP A 56 -4.96 -3.34 17.46
CA ASP A 56 -4.04 -3.76 16.41
C ASP A 56 -3.77 -5.24 16.61
N THR A 57 -4.49 -6.09 15.87
CA THR A 57 -4.13 -7.48 15.81
C THR A 57 -2.73 -7.48 15.23
N PRO A 58 -1.74 -8.13 15.86
CA PRO A 58 -0.38 -8.28 15.32
C PRO A 58 -0.34 -8.97 13.92
N SER A 59 -1.50 -9.24 13.33
CA SER A 59 -1.72 -9.76 11.99
C SER A 59 -1.55 -8.73 10.87
N SER A 60 -1.35 -7.44 11.15
CA SER A 60 -0.81 -6.46 10.19
C SER A 60 0.71 -6.59 10.07
N SER A 61 1.19 -7.83 10.03
CA SER A 61 2.44 -8.10 9.33
C SER A 61 2.04 -8.30 7.86
N PRO A 62 2.72 -7.64 6.92
CA PRO A 62 2.54 -7.88 5.48
C PRO A 62 2.57 -9.38 5.14
N THR A 63 3.37 -10.15 5.88
CA THR A 63 3.50 -11.60 5.83
C THR A 63 2.23 -12.36 6.26
N ALA A 64 1.46 -11.85 7.22
CA ALA A 64 0.21 -12.44 7.69
C ALA A 64 -1.01 -11.99 6.85
N ALA A 65 -0.94 -10.80 6.21
CA ALA A 65 -1.94 -10.33 5.26
C ALA A 65 -1.95 -11.14 3.96
N ALA A 66 -0.84 -11.79 3.61
CA ALA A 66 -0.84 -12.84 2.61
C ALA A 66 -1.54 -14.08 3.18
N SER A 67 -2.82 -14.30 2.85
CA SER A 67 -3.56 -15.54 3.18
C SER A 67 -2.68 -16.77 2.91
N PRO A 68 -2.75 -17.89 3.64
CA PRO A 68 -1.91 -19.06 3.33
C PRO A 68 -1.96 -19.43 1.84
N ILE A 69 -0.83 -19.83 1.23
CA ILE A 69 -0.90 -20.49 -0.07
C ILE A 69 -1.75 -21.72 0.14
N GLU A 70 -2.93 -21.76 -0.50
CA GLU A 70 -3.75 -22.94 -0.54
C GLU A 70 -2.92 -23.98 -1.28
N VAL A 71 -2.36 -24.94 -0.53
CA VAL A 71 -1.43 -25.94 -1.06
C VAL A 71 -2.23 -26.77 -2.05
N PRO A 72 -1.92 -26.70 -3.35
CA PRO A 72 -2.63 -27.49 -4.33
C PRO A 72 -2.47 -28.97 -4.03
N GLY A 73 -3.52 -29.77 -4.19
CA GLY A 73 -3.50 -31.20 -3.83
C GLY A 73 -2.45 -32.03 -4.60
N HIS A 74 -1.87 -31.49 -5.67
CA HIS A 74 -0.80 -32.11 -6.44
C HIS A 74 0.61 -31.83 -5.93
N TRP A 75 0.77 -31.00 -4.89
CA TRP A 75 2.07 -30.66 -4.34
C TRP A 75 2.66 -31.81 -3.52
N THR A 76 3.96 -32.01 -3.69
CA THR A 76 4.74 -32.99 -2.95
C THR A 76 5.31 -32.40 -1.68
N GLN A 77 5.83 -33.24 -0.79
CA GLN A 77 6.55 -32.78 0.41
C GLN A 77 7.78 -31.90 0.07
N GLN A 78 8.37 -32.09 -1.10
CA GLN A 78 9.49 -31.25 -1.58
C GLN A 78 9.01 -29.85 -1.97
N ASP A 79 7.82 -29.73 -2.55
CA ASP A 79 7.17 -28.46 -2.91
C ASP A 79 6.80 -27.66 -1.65
N GLU A 80 6.24 -28.35 -0.64
CA GLU A 80 5.95 -27.76 0.67
C GLU A 80 7.22 -27.29 1.39
N ALA A 81 8.34 -28.01 1.25
CA ALA A 81 9.62 -27.53 1.75
C ALA A 81 10.12 -26.28 0.99
N GLY A 82 9.78 -26.16 -0.30
CA GLY A 82 9.99 -24.95 -1.10
C GLY A 82 9.21 -23.76 -0.56
N LEU A 83 7.98 -23.95 -0.07
CA LEU A 83 7.21 -22.87 0.58
C LEU A 83 7.92 -22.26 1.78
N LYS A 84 8.65 -23.06 2.55
CA LYS A 84 9.41 -22.54 3.70
C LYS A 84 10.53 -21.58 3.26
N ILE A 85 11.06 -21.77 2.05
CA ILE A 85 12.03 -20.85 1.45
C ILE A 85 11.31 -19.56 1.05
N VAL A 86 10.15 -19.67 0.39
CA VAL A 86 9.33 -18.51 0.03
C VAL A 86 8.95 -17.70 1.27
N ALA A 87 8.47 -18.35 2.34
CA ALA A 87 8.11 -17.71 3.59
C ALA A 87 9.29 -16.93 4.21
N ARG A 88 10.49 -17.50 4.19
CA ARG A 88 11.70 -16.82 4.66
C ARG A 88 12.00 -15.55 3.84
N HIS A 89 11.83 -15.60 2.53
CA HIS A 89 12.01 -14.41 1.67
C HIS A 89 10.92 -13.36 1.91
N GLN A 90 9.70 -13.77 2.27
CA GLN A 90 8.64 -12.85 2.66
C GLN A 90 8.94 -12.16 4.00
N GLU A 91 9.53 -12.87 4.96
CA GLU A 91 9.94 -12.31 6.25
C GLU A 91 11.00 -11.20 6.11
N LEU A 92 11.85 -11.25 5.07
CA LEU A 92 12.86 -10.21 4.82
C LEU A 92 12.24 -8.82 4.61
N VAL A 93 10.95 -8.72 4.26
CA VAL A 93 10.25 -7.43 4.09
C VAL A 93 10.30 -6.55 5.35
N SER A 94 10.43 -7.13 6.55
CA SER A 94 10.49 -6.34 7.79
C SER A 94 11.74 -5.48 7.89
N GLU A 95 12.81 -5.87 7.19
CA GLU A 95 14.11 -5.17 7.16
C GLU A 95 14.19 -4.13 6.02
N VAL A 96 13.21 -4.11 5.13
CA VAL A 96 13.22 -3.31 3.90
C VAL A 96 12.61 -1.92 4.14
N THR A 97 13.21 -0.88 3.54
CA THR A 97 12.72 0.50 3.65
C THR A 97 11.58 0.77 2.65
N ALA A 98 10.78 1.81 2.89
CA ALA A 98 9.71 2.17 1.95
C ALA A 98 10.25 2.57 0.56
N GLU A 99 11.48 3.09 0.51
CA GLU A 99 12.18 3.42 -0.73
C GLU A 99 12.56 2.19 -1.54
N ASP A 100 12.99 1.12 -0.89
CA ASP A 100 13.31 -0.14 -1.57
C ASP A 100 12.05 -0.80 -2.14
N LEU A 101 10.91 -0.67 -1.45
CA LEU A 101 9.61 -1.24 -1.87
C LEU A 101 8.99 -0.56 -3.10
N ILE A 102 9.62 0.50 -3.63
CA ILE A 102 9.26 1.12 -4.92
C ILE A 102 10.35 1.03 -5.97
N ASP A 103 11.49 0.44 -5.65
CA ASP A 103 12.57 0.25 -6.60
C ASP A 103 12.32 -1.05 -7.41
N PRO A 104 12.09 -0.97 -8.73
CA PRO A 104 11.95 -2.17 -9.56
C PRO A 104 13.16 -3.11 -9.47
N HIS A 105 14.36 -2.57 -9.25
CA HIS A 105 15.57 -3.39 -9.09
C HIS A 105 15.51 -4.24 -7.82
N HIS A 106 14.89 -3.73 -6.76
CA HIS A 106 14.72 -4.49 -5.52
C HIS A 106 13.83 -5.72 -5.74
N TYR A 107 12.70 -5.56 -6.44
CA TYR A 107 11.79 -6.67 -6.80
C TYR A 107 12.51 -7.73 -7.64
N LEU A 108 13.21 -7.29 -8.68
CA LEU A 108 13.96 -8.20 -9.55
C LEU A 108 15.04 -8.96 -8.76
N ASN A 109 15.83 -8.27 -7.95
CA ASN A 109 16.89 -8.89 -7.15
C ASN A 109 16.32 -9.89 -6.14
N ALA A 110 15.19 -9.57 -5.50
CA ALA A 110 14.53 -10.48 -4.57
C ALA A 110 14.00 -11.74 -5.29
N ALA A 111 13.39 -11.57 -6.47
CA ALA A 111 12.94 -12.68 -7.30
C ALA A 111 14.11 -13.58 -7.76
N LEU A 112 15.23 -12.98 -8.21
CA LEU A 112 16.42 -13.71 -8.62
C LEU A 112 17.07 -14.49 -7.46
N ARG A 113 17.11 -13.90 -6.26
CA ARG A 113 17.60 -14.59 -5.05
C ARG A 113 16.70 -15.75 -4.68
N LEU A 114 15.38 -15.55 -4.68
CA LEU A 114 14.41 -16.59 -4.43
C LEU A 114 14.54 -17.74 -5.44
N ALA A 115 14.67 -17.42 -6.73
CA ALA A 115 14.89 -18.40 -7.79
C ALA A 115 16.19 -19.20 -7.55
N GLY A 116 17.29 -18.53 -7.20
CA GLY A 116 18.54 -19.20 -6.87
C GLY A 116 18.45 -20.15 -5.68
N ASP A 117 17.74 -19.76 -4.62
CA ASP A 117 17.54 -20.61 -3.43
C ASP A 117 16.62 -21.80 -3.71
N LEU A 118 15.55 -21.60 -4.50
CA LEU A 118 14.68 -22.68 -4.94
C LEU A 118 15.41 -23.63 -5.89
N ALA A 119 16.20 -23.11 -6.84
CA ALA A 119 17.03 -23.93 -7.73
C ALA A 119 17.94 -24.86 -6.92
N LYS A 120 18.65 -24.34 -5.92
CA LYS A 120 19.49 -25.14 -5.02
C LYS A 120 18.68 -26.19 -4.25
N HIS A 121 17.44 -25.87 -3.85
CA HIS A 121 16.59 -26.81 -3.11
C HIS A 121 16.10 -27.97 -3.98
N PHE A 122 15.71 -27.71 -5.23
CA PHE A 122 15.19 -28.73 -6.15
C PHE A 122 16.29 -29.52 -6.87
N ASN A 123 17.41 -28.88 -7.20
CA ASN A 123 18.50 -29.46 -8.00
C ASN A 123 19.79 -29.67 -7.18
N ARG A 124 19.66 -30.15 -5.93
CA ARG A 124 20.80 -30.34 -4.98
C ARG A 124 21.97 -31.17 -5.52
N SER A 125 21.72 -32.04 -6.49
CA SER A 125 22.72 -32.96 -7.06
C SER A 125 23.44 -32.42 -8.31
N GLN A 126 23.11 -31.22 -8.78
CA GLN A 126 23.71 -30.62 -9.98
C GLN A 126 24.76 -29.56 -9.60
N GLU A 127 25.91 -29.55 -10.28
CA GLU A 127 26.96 -28.52 -10.08
C GLU A 127 26.46 -27.11 -10.41
N HIS A 128 25.50 -27.00 -11.34
CA HIS A 128 24.83 -25.77 -11.73
C HIS A 128 23.30 -25.93 -11.62
N PRO A 129 22.69 -25.61 -10.46
CA PRO A 129 21.27 -25.88 -10.18
C PRO A 129 20.25 -25.19 -11.10
N VAL A 130 20.67 -24.25 -11.93
CA VAL A 130 19.81 -23.45 -12.81
C VAL A 130 19.78 -24.00 -14.25
N ASP A 131 20.74 -24.85 -14.62
CA ASP A 131 20.98 -25.27 -16.02
C ASP A 131 19.87 -26.17 -16.59
N GLY A 132 19.06 -26.79 -15.72
CA GLY A 132 17.94 -27.63 -16.12
C GLY A 132 16.65 -26.87 -16.48
N VAL A 133 16.62 -25.55 -16.35
CA VAL A 133 15.44 -24.72 -16.61
C VAL A 133 15.57 -23.99 -17.94
N THR A 134 14.56 -24.10 -18.80
CA THR A 134 14.55 -23.35 -20.06
C THR A 134 14.21 -21.88 -19.81
N ALA A 135 14.79 -20.97 -20.61
CA ALA A 135 14.48 -19.54 -20.54
C ALA A 135 12.97 -19.26 -20.74
N THR A 136 12.29 -20.08 -21.53
CA THR A 136 10.84 -19.97 -21.78
C THR A 136 10.01 -20.34 -20.56
N GLU A 137 10.39 -21.37 -19.81
CA GLU A 137 9.73 -21.73 -18.55
C GLU A 137 9.91 -20.64 -17.48
N ALA A 138 11.13 -20.08 -17.37
CA ALA A 138 11.40 -18.96 -16.46
C ALA A 138 10.56 -17.72 -16.81
N LEU A 139 10.47 -17.38 -18.10
CA LEU A 139 9.63 -16.27 -18.57
C LEU A 139 8.15 -16.52 -18.32
N ALA A 140 7.66 -17.75 -18.52
CA ALA A 140 6.28 -18.13 -18.26
C ALA A 140 5.94 -18.01 -16.76
N ALA A 141 6.82 -18.49 -15.88
CA ALA A 141 6.66 -18.36 -14.43
C ALA A 141 6.60 -16.89 -13.99
N MET A 142 7.51 -16.06 -14.51
CA MET A 142 7.52 -14.62 -14.22
C MET A 142 6.27 -13.90 -14.73
N ARG A 143 5.82 -14.21 -15.95
CA ARG A 143 4.58 -13.64 -16.50
C ARG A 143 3.38 -13.98 -15.64
N LEU A 144 3.18 -15.25 -15.31
CA LEU A 144 2.06 -15.68 -14.48
C LEU A 144 2.10 -15.03 -13.09
N ALA A 145 3.29 -14.92 -12.49
CA ALA A 145 3.46 -14.23 -11.22
C ALA A 145 3.07 -12.74 -11.29
N LEU A 146 3.43 -12.06 -12.39
CA LEU A 146 3.08 -10.66 -12.62
C LEU A 146 1.58 -10.49 -12.86
N ASP A 147 0.99 -11.30 -13.75
CA ASP A 147 -0.44 -11.26 -14.06
C ASP A 147 -1.30 -11.51 -12.81
N ASP A 148 -0.90 -12.45 -11.95
CA ASP A 148 -1.55 -12.70 -10.66
C ASP A 148 -1.41 -11.57 -9.66
N THR A 149 -0.22 -10.96 -9.61
CA THR A 149 0.04 -9.82 -8.73
C THR A 149 -0.79 -8.62 -9.17
N GLU A 150 -0.87 -8.36 -10.48
CA GLU A 150 -1.71 -7.30 -11.06
C GLU A 150 -3.19 -7.52 -10.71
N ARG A 151 -3.73 -8.72 -10.96
CA ARG A 151 -5.11 -9.06 -10.61
C ARG A 151 -5.40 -8.83 -9.14
N TRP A 152 -4.48 -9.22 -8.26
CA TRP A 152 -4.62 -8.99 -6.83
C TRP A 152 -4.60 -7.51 -6.47
N VAL A 153 -3.68 -6.72 -7.04
CA VAL A 153 -3.61 -5.26 -6.83
C VAL A 153 -4.90 -4.59 -7.30
N ILE A 154 -5.42 -4.96 -8.47
CA ILE A 154 -6.68 -4.41 -9.00
C ILE A 154 -7.84 -4.73 -8.06
N ALA A 155 -7.92 -5.95 -7.53
CA ALA A 155 -9.03 -6.38 -6.68
C ALA A 155 -8.96 -5.83 -5.24
N ASN A 156 -7.77 -5.58 -4.70
CA ASN A 156 -7.59 -5.28 -3.27
C ASN A 156 -7.09 -3.86 -2.99
N VAL A 157 -6.51 -3.16 -3.98
CA VAL A 157 -6.02 -1.79 -3.81
C VAL A 157 -7.02 -0.82 -4.45
N PRO A 158 -7.76 -0.04 -3.64
CA PRO A 158 -8.79 0.86 -4.14
C PRO A 158 -8.17 1.94 -5.04
N GLY A 159 -8.79 2.17 -6.19
CA GLY A 159 -8.35 3.17 -7.16
C GLY A 159 -7.05 2.83 -7.90
N SER A 160 -6.50 1.62 -7.76
CA SER A 160 -5.26 1.18 -8.41
C SER A 160 -5.22 1.43 -9.92
N GLN A 161 -6.35 1.25 -10.61
CA GLN A 161 -6.47 1.51 -12.06
C GLN A 161 -6.30 2.99 -12.46
N LEU A 162 -6.48 3.91 -11.51
CA LEU A 162 -6.36 5.35 -11.72
C LEU A 162 -5.01 5.90 -11.25
N VAL A 163 -4.20 5.08 -10.59
CA VAL A 163 -2.92 5.48 -10.03
C VAL A 163 -1.84 5.44 -11.11
N THR A 164 -1.28 6.60 -11.41
CA THR A 164 -0.11 6.73 -12.27
C THR A 164 1.17 6.29 -11.55
N ILE A 165 2.21 5.91 -12.30
CA ILE A 165 3.54 5.62 -11.74
C ILE A 165 4.08 6.81 -10.94
N GLY A 166 3.79 8.05 -11.38
CA GLY A 166 4.15 9.26 -10.66
C GLY A 166 3.47 9.35 -9.29
N GLN A 167 2.17 9.09 -9.22
CA GLN A 167 1.42 9.05 -7.96
C GLN A 167 1.87 7.90 -7.06
N TRP A 168 2.22 6.74 -7.61
CA TRP A 168 2.81 5.64 -6.84
C TRP A 168 4.15 6.03 -6.19
N LYS A 169 5.04 6.67 -6.97
CA LYS A 169 6.31 7.21 -6.46
C LYS A 169 6.09 8.32 -5.43
N MET A 170 5.06 9.14 -5.62
CA MET A 170 4.69 10.19 -4.66
C MET A 170 4.20 9.58 -3.35
N LEU A 171 3.33 8.56 -3.40
CA LEU A 171 2.81 7.85 -2.23
C LEU A 171 3.96 7.25 -1.41
N ALA A 172 4.91 6.61 -2.07
CA ALA A 172 6.06 6.04 -1.39
C ALA A 172 7.04 7.05 -0.80
N ARG A 173 6.98 8.31 -1.25
CA ARG A 173 7.73 9.43 -0.68
C ARG A 173 6.89 10.26 0.27
N ALA A 174 5.63 9.90 0.54
CA ALA A 174 4.70 10.74 1.29
C ALA A 174 5.25 11.08 2.68
N SER A 175 5.88 10.13 3.37
CA SER A 175 6.58 10.35 4.64
C SER A 175 7.54 11.55 4.63
N LYS A 176 8.25 11.81 3.52
CA LYS A 176 9.20 12.92 3.37
C LYS A 176 8.53 14.28 3.21
N TRP A 177 7.30 14.33 2.72
CA TRP A 177 6.53 15.57 2.52
C TRP A 177 5.60 15.89 3.69
N VAL A 178 5.25 14.91 4.52
CA VAL A 178 4.40 15.07 5.71
C VAL A 178 5.04 16.01 6.74
N GLU A 179 6.34 15.87 7.01
CA GLU A 179 7.05 16.75 7.94
C GLU A 179 7.10 18.24 7.53
N PRO A 180 7.54 18.60 6.31
CA PRO A 180 7.54 20.00 5.90
C PRO A 180 6.13 20.57 5.74
N ALA A 181 5.14 19.77 5.29
CA ALA A 181 3.76 20.24 5.16
C ALA A 181 3.13 20.57 6.51
N THR A 182 3.35 19.73 7.53
CA THR A 182 2.91 20.03 8.90
C THR A 182 3.61 21.27 9.44
N LYS A 183 4.94 21.40 9.29
CA LYS A 183 5.71 22.59 9.70
C LYS A 183 5.25 23.88 8.99
N ALA A 184 4.90 23.83 7.70
CA ALA A 184 4.38 24.98 6.95
C ALA A 184 2.95 25.37 7.37
N GLY A 185 2.10 24.37 7.67
CA GLY A 185 0.78 24.60 8.24
C GLY A 185 0.83 25.36 9.57
N TRP A 186 1.87 25.14 10.38
CA TRP A 186 2.11 25.89 11.61
C TRP A 186 2.41 27.37 11.37
N LEU A 187 3.25 27.70 10.39
CA LEU A 187 3.58 29.09 10.06
C LEU A 187 2.36 29.87 9.54
N ALA A 188 1.50 29.22 8.76
CA ALA A 188 0.27 29.82 8.27
C ALA A 188 -0.78 29.97 9.39
N SER A 189 -0.97 28.97 10.26
CA SER A 189 -2.00 29.02 11.31
C SER A 189 -1.67 29.98 12.46
N SER A 190 -0.38 30.14 12.80
CA SER A 190 0.09 31.06 13.84
C SER A 190 -0.23 32.54 13.55
N ILE A 191 -0.42 32.88 12.27
CA ILE A 191 -0.68 34.25 11.82
C ILE A 191 -2.19 34.58 11.86
N PHE A 192 -3.08 33.58 11.78
CA PHE A 192 -4.51 33.82 11.53
C PHE A 192 -5.48 33.41 12.64
N ASN A 193 -5.17 32.47 13.56
CA ASN A 193 -6.08 32.16 14.69
C ASN A 193 -5.46 31.26 15.79
N PRO A 194 -5.42 31.66 17.09
CA PRO A 194 -4.89 30.82 18.17
C PRO A 194 -5.70 29.54 18.46
N VAL A 195 -6.98 29.47 18.07
CA VAL A 195 -7.80 28.25 18.23
C VAL A 195 -7.34 27.12 17.29
N ASN A 196 -6.67 27.45 16.18
CA ASN A 196 -6.10 26.46 15.26
C ASN A 196 -4.80 25.81 15.75
N ALA A 197 -4.15 26.36 16.79
CA ALA A 197 -2.97 25.74 17.39
C ALA A 197 -3.31 24.36 17.99
N VAL A 198 -4.52 24.20 18.55
CA VAL A 198 -5.00 22.91 19.08
C VAL A 198 -5.24 21.90 17.96
N ASN A 199 -5.86 22.33 16.85
CA ASN A 199 -6.07 21.48 15.66
C ASN A 199 -4.74 21.03 15.03
N TYR A 200 -3.70 21.85 15.10
CA TYR A 200 -2.37 21.50 14.63
C TYR A 200 -1.73 20.37 15.45
N PHE A 201 -1.79 20.43 16.78
CA PHE A 201 -1.31 19.33 17.64
C PHE A 201 -2.11 18.05 17.42
N ILE A 202 -3.43 18.15 17.20
CA ILE A 202 -4.28 17.01 16.86
C ILE A 202 -3.85 16.42 15.52
N SER A 203 -3.71 17.23 14.45
CA SER A 203 -3.29 16.75 13.12
C SER A 203 -1.90 16.11 13.10
N LYS A 204 -0.94 16.67 13.85
CA LYS A 204 0.42 16.15 13.91
C LYS A 204 0.50 14.86 14.72
N ALA A 205 -0.31 14.74 15.77
CA ALA A 205 -0.37 13.55 16.60
C ALA A 205 -1.13 12.39 15.94
N THR A 206 -2.08 12.66 15.02
CA THR A 206 -2.93 11.61 14.43
C THR A 206 -2.61 11.28 12.96
N LEU A 207 -2.30 12.24 12.10
CA LEU A 207 -2.22 11.98 10.65
C LEU A 207 -0.84 11.51 10.20
N GLY A 208 0.24 12.04 10.78
CA GLY A 208 1.61 11.72 10.37
C GLY A 208 1.93 10.23 10.49
N PRO A 209 1.81 9.65 11.70
CA PRO A 209 2.06 8.22 11.94
C PRO A 209 1.14 7.31 11.12
N VAL A 210 -0.16 7.64 11.06
CA VAL A 210 -1.16 6.83 10.34
C VAL A 210 -0.86 6.76 8.84
N ILE A 211 -0.48 7.88 8.22
CA ILE A 211 -0.15 7.89 6.78
C ILE A 211 1.12 7.07 6.51
N SER A 212 2.16 7.18 7.35
CA SER A 212 3.38 6.39 7.17
C SER A 212 3.14 4.89 7.39
N ASP A 213 2.31 4.52 8.36
CA ASP A 213 2.01 3.13 8.67
C ASP A 213 1.19 2.49 7.55
N VAL A 214 0.14 3.16 7.08
CA VAL A 214 -0.67 2.70 5.93
C VAL A 214 0.18 2.58 4.67
N GLN A 215 1.04 3.55 4.39
CA GLN A 215 1.94 3.53 3.24
C GLN A 215 2.88 2.32 3.31
N ARG A 216 3.54 2.11 4.45
CA ARG A 216 4.49 1.01 4.63
C ARG A 216 3.78 -0.34 4.52
N GLU A 217 2.63 -0.49 5.16
CA GLU A 217 1.86 -1.74 5.13
C GLU A 217 1.39 -2.08 3.73
N LEU A 218 0.87 -1.10 2.98
CA LEU A 218 0.44 -1.30 1.60
C LEU A 218 1.62 -1.77 0.72
N LEU A 219 2.73 -1.03 0.73
CA LEU A 219 3.90 -1.33 -0.09
C LEU A 219 4.50 -2.70 0.25
N ALA A 220 4.58 -3.01 1.55
CA ALA A 220 5.12 -4.27 2.01
C ALA A 220 4.18 -5.43 1.65
N THR A 221 2.86 -5.24 1.73
CA THR A 221 1.87 -6.27 1.34
C THR A 221 1.97 -6.59 -0.15
N VAL A 222 2.11 -5.56 -1.00
CA VAL A 222 2.33 -5.75 -2.44
C VAL A 222 3.61 -6.56 -2.70
N PHE A 223 4.70 -6.21 -2.02
CA PHE A 223 5.97 -6.93 -2.16
C PHE A 223 5.89 -8.38 -1.69
N VAL A 224 5.34 -8.63 -0.49
CA VAL A 224 5.13 -9.99 0.04
C VAL A 224 4.27 -10.82 -0.89
N ARG A 225 3.22 -10.21 -1.48
CA ARG A 225 2.35 -10.88 -2.46
C ARG A 225 3.10 -11.19 -3.75
N TYR A 226 3.93 -10.28 -4.23
CA TYR A 226 4.79 -10.52 -5.40
C TYR A 226 5.73 -11.71 -5.16
N ILE A 227 6.48 -11.70 -4.04
CA ILE A 227 7.41 -12.79 -3.66
C ILE A 227 6.67 -14.13 -3.54
N ARG A 228 5.46 -14.10 -2.99
CA ARG A 228 4.60 -15.29 -2.91
C ARG A 228 4.27 -15.86 -4.29
N GLN A 229 3.80 -15.03 -5.22
CA GLN A 229 3.39 -15.50 -6.55
C GLN A 229 4.58 -15.95 -7.37
N VAL A 230 5.70 -15.22 -7.31
CA VAL A 230 6.96 -15.66 -7.91
C VAL A 230 7.38 -17.01 -7.34
N GLY A 231 7.36 -17.16 -6.01
CA GLY A 231 7.70 -18.41 -5.34
C GLY A 231 6.80 -19.58 -5.75
N PHE A 232 5.49 -19.36 -5.84
CA PHE A 232 4.52 -20.36 -6.28
C PHE A 232 4.84 -20.87 -7.68
N TYR A 233 5.00 -19.97 -8.66
CA TYR A 233 5.26 -20.37 -10.04
C TYR A 233 6.68 -20.92 -10.25
N LEU A 234 7.67 -20.47 -9.47
CA LEU A 234 8.99 -21.08 -9.47
C LEU A 234 8.96 -22.52 -8.93
N ILE A 235 8.16 -22.80 -7.90
CA ILE A 235 7.96 -24.17 -7.40
C ILE A 235 7.28 -25.04 -8.47
N GLU A 236 6.23 -24.54 -9.12
CA GLU A 236 5.59 -25.22 -10.26
C GLU A 236 6.55 -25.48 -11.42
N MET A 237 7.48 -24.55 -11.67
CA MET A 237 8.52 -24.69 -12.67
C MET A 237 9.58 -25.73 -12.30
N TYR A 238 10.20 -25.61 -11.13
CA TYR A 238 11.27 -26.53 -10.71
C TYR A 238 10.78 -27.97 -10.46
N SER A 239 9.49 -28.14 -10.17
CA SER A 239 8.85 -29.46 -10.11
C SER A 239 8.50 -30.06 -11.48
N GLY A 240 8.72 -29.32 -12.57
CA GLY A 240 8.48 -29.76 -13.94
C GLY A 240 7.01 -29.76 -14.37
N ARG A 241 6.14 -29.09 -13.59
CA ARG A 241 4.69 -28.97 -13.89
C ARG A 241 4.39 -27.79 -14.80
N LEU A 242 5.20 -26.74 -14.73
CA LEU A 242 5.14 -25.59 -15.63
C LEU A 242 6.06 -25.86 -16.83
N LYS A 243 5.49 -26.40 -17.92
CA LYS A 243 6.21 -26.63 -19.19
C LYS A 243 5.86 -25.52 -20.20
N GLY A 244 6.86 -25.12 -20.98
CA GLY A 244 6.86 -23.90 -21.79
C GLY A 244 5.61 -23.66 -22.65
N GLY A 245 5.16 -22.40 -22.65
CA GLY A 245 4.01 -21.93 -23.41
C GLY A 245 2.71 -22.20 -22.68
N ALA A 246 2.40 -21.43 -21.63
CA ALA A 246 1.04 -21.35 -21.13
C ALA A 246 0.17 -20.83 -22.28
N ASP A 247 -0.55 -21.74 -22.93
CA ASP A 247 -1.56 -21.39 -23.92
C ASP A 247 -2.55 -20.40 -23.30
N VAL A 248 -2.87 -19.41 -24.13
CA VAL A 248 -3.70 -18.23 -23.89
C VAL A 248 -5.12 -18.63 -23.50
#